data_AF-A0A8S3HGC2-F1
#
_entry.id   AF-A0A8S3HGC2-F1
#
_cell.length_a   1.000
_cell.length_b   1.000
_cell.length_c   1.000
_cell.angle_alpha   90.00
_cell.angle_beta   90.00
_cell.angle_gamma   90.00
#
_symmetry.space_group_name_H-M   'P 1'
#
loop_
_entity.id
_entity.type
_entity.pdbx_description
1 polymer ?
#
loop_
_entity_poly.entity_id
_entity_poly.type
_entity_poly.pdbx_seq_one_letter_code
_entity_poly.pdbx_strand_id
1 'polypeptide(L)'
;GDPSNIDENALTFFSQYYKDLRQYDKVVWLYEAATKRDPTSEECLCSLFMAYVRVKDYKNQVLTAQKLYKLTRKSPYYNWAVISVLLQIDENSNQLKQTLYIPMATKMLEKE
;
A
#
# COMPACT_ATOMS: atom_id res chain seq x y z
N GLY A 1 -6.38 21.98 7.13
CA GLY A 1 -5.23 22.51 6.37
C GLY A 1 -4.93 21.56 5.25
N ASP A 2 -4.61 22.08 4.06
CA ASP A 2 -4.26 21.26 2.90
C ASP A 2 -2.88 20.60 3.11
N PRO A 3 -2.79 19.26 3.16
CA PRO A 3 -1.54 18.54 3.38
C PRO A 3 -0.60 18.55 2.17
N SER A 4 -1.05 19.06 1.01
CA SER A 4 -0.26 19.11 -0.22
C SER A 4 1.05 19.93 -0.10
N ASN A 5 1.11 20.87 0.84
CA ASN A 5 2.23 21.80 1.02
C ASN A 5 3.17 21.44 2.20
N ILE A 6 3.05 20.22 2.74
CA ILE A 6 3.88 19.78 3.88
C ILE A 6 5.26 19.33 3.36
N ASP A 7 6.34 19.91 3.89
CA ASP A 7 7.71 19.48 3.59
C ASP A 7 8.02 18.07 4.15
N GLU A 8 9.11 17.44 3.72
CA GLU A 8 9.42 16.05 4.06
C GLU A 8 9.66 15.81 5.57
N ASN A 9 10.24 16.81 6.25
CA ASN A 9 10.50 16.74 7.69
C ASN A 9 9.20 16.83 8.49
N ALA A 10 8.33 17.78 8.14
CA ALA A 10 7.00 17.91 8.71
C ALA A 10 6.13 16.70 8.37
N LEU A 11 6.25 16.14 7.17
CA LEU A 11 5.55 14.92 6.75
C LEU A 11 5.90 13.75 7.66
N THR A 12 7.20 13.54 7.91
CA THR A 12 7.69 12.48 8.80
C THR A 12 7.26 12.72 10.25
N PHE A 13 7.36 13.97 10.74
CA PHE A 13 6.91 14.35 12.07
C PHE A 13 5.41 14.09 12.28
N PHE A 14 4.55 14.58 11.39
CA PHE A 14 3.10 14.37 11.48
C PHE A 14 2.71 12.90 11.31
N SER A 15 3.39 12.16 10.44
CA SER A 15 3.23 10.71 10.30
C SER A 15 3.52 10.00 11.62
N GLN A 16 4.63 10.31 12.30
CA GLN A 16 4.96 9.73 13.60
C GLN A 16 3.96 10.14 14.68
N TYR A 17 3.61 11.43 14.75
CA TYR A 17 2.63 11.95 15.70
C TYR A 17 1.27 11.24 15.57
N TYR A 18 0.75 11.07 14.35
CA TYR A 18 -0.49 10.34 14.14
C TYR A 18 -0.38 8.85 14.45
N LYS A 19 0.78 8.22 14.22
CA LYS A 19 1.04 6.82 14.63
C LYS A 19 1.03 6.68 16.15
N ASP A 20 1.65 7.60 16.88
CA ASP A 20 1.68 7.61 18.35
C ASP A 20 0.26 7.74 18.93
N LEU A 21 -0.60 8.53 18.27
CA LEU A 21 -2.02 8.65 18.58
C LEU A 21 -2.89 7.49 18.04
N ARG A 22 -2.30 6.49 17.37
CA ARG A 22 -3.00 5.38 16.68
C ARG A 22 -4.03 5.83 15.64
N GLN A 23 -3.88 7.02 15.07
CA GLN A 23 -4.76 7.60 14.05
C GLN A 23 -4.26 7.26 12.64
N TYR A 24 -4.26 5.98 12.28
CA TYR A 24 -3.69 5.51 11.01
C TYR A 24 -4.43 6.04 9.78
N ASP A 25 -5.73 6.35 9.87
CA ASP A 25 -6.48 6.96 8.77
C ASP A 25 -5.92 8.34 8.37
N LYS A 26 -5.41 9.10 9.36
CA LYS A 26 -4.76 10.39 9.10
C LYS A 26 -3.39 10.22 8.46
N VAL A 27 -2.69 9.13 8.78
CA VAL A 27 -1.43 8.76 8.13
C VAL A 27 -1.68 8.42 6.66
N VAL A 28 -2.75 7.68 6.35
CA VAL A 28 -3.19 7.42 4.97
C VAL A 28 -3.46 8.72 4.24
N TRP A 29 -4.34 9.58 4.78
CA TRP A 29 -4.68 10.87 4.19
C TRP A 29 -3.45 11.74 3.91
N LEU A 30 -2.49 11.75 4.83
CA LEU A 30 -1.25 12.50 4.72
C LEU A 30 -0.37 12.00 3.56
N TYR A 31 -0.16 10.68 3.45
CA TYR A 31 0.64 10.12 2.35
C TYR A 31 -0.11 10.06 1.01
N GLU A 32 -1.43 10.01 0.99
CA GLU A 32 -2.22 10.19 -0.24
C GLU A 32 -1.98 11.57 -0.84
N ALA A 33 -1.90 12.61 0.00
CA ALA A 33 -1.57 13.95 -0.47
C ALA A 33 -0.11 14.06 -0.94
N ALA A 34 0.83 13.48 -0.19
CA ALA A 34 2.24 13.46 -0.58
C ALA A 34 2.46 12.74 -1.92
N THR A 35 1.83 11.59 -2.14
CA THR A 35 1.92 10.82 -3.39
C THR A 35 1.16 11.45 -4.56
N LYS A 36 0.18 12.32 -4.31
CA LYS A 36 -0.42 13.16 -5.36
C LYS A 36 0.53 14.25 -5.83
N ARG A 37 1.34 14.81 -4.92
CA ARG A 37 2.37 15.82 -5.25
C ARG A 37 3.53 15.19 -5.99
N ASP A 38 4.05 14.07 -5.49
CA ASP A 38 5.11 13.30 -6.14
C ASP A 38 4.69 11.83 -6.29
N PRO A 39 4.07 11.48 -7.44
CA PRO A 39 3.64 10.11 -7.72
C PRO A 39 4.80 9.17 -8.05
N THR A 40 6.03 9.68 -8.16
CA THR A 40 7.24 8.92 -8.49
C THR A 40 8.13 8.65 -7.28
N SER A 41 7.79 9.19 -6.11
CA SER A 41 8.51 8.90 -4.88
C SER A 41 8.21 7.47 -4.39
N GLU A 42 9.20 6.59 -4.54
CA GLU A 42 9.18 5.21 -4.02
C GLU A 42 8.94 5.20 -2.51
N GLU A 43 9.57 6.12 -1.77
CA GLU A 43 9.45 6.24 -0.31
C GLU A 43 8.04 6.63 0.14
N CYS A 44 7.43 7.64 -0.52
CA CYS A 44 6.05 8.05 -0.21
C CYS A 44 5.06 6.92 -0.52
N LEU A 45 5.24 6.22 -1.64
CA LEU A 45 4.40 5.08 -2.02
C LEU A 45 4.56 3.89 -1.06
N CYS A 46 5.78 3.61 -0.59
CA CYS A 46 6.02 2.59 0.44
C CYS A 46 5.37 2.94 1.76
N SER A 47 5.51 4.20 2.20
CA SER A 47 4.88 4.68 3.43
C SER A 47 3.35 4.66 3.35
N LEU A 48 2.79 5.01 2.18
CA LEU A 48 1.35 4.91 1.91
C LEU A 48 0.87 3.45 1.96
N PHE A 49 1.60 2.52 1.33
CA PHE A 49 1.29 1.10 1.40
C PHE A 49 1.24 0.60 2.85
N MET A 50 2.24 0.94 3.67
CA MET A 50 2.28 0.56 5.08
C MET A 50 1.13 1.17 5.90
N ALA A 51 0.71 2.40 5.57
CA ALA A 51 -0.46 3.00 6.18
C ALA A 51 -1.74 2.21 5.84
N TYR A 52 -1.91 1.82 4.57
CA TYR A 52 -3.04 0.96 4.17
C TYR A 52 -3.03 -0.42 4.83
N VAL A 53 -1.85 -1.00 5.10
CA VAL A 53 -1.72 -2.24 5.88
C VAL A 53 -2.27 -2.07 7.29
N ARG A 54 -2.05 -0.92 7.93
CA ARG A 54 -2.53 -0.65 9.31
C ARG A 54 -4.04 -0.46 9.38
N VAL A 55 -4.66 0.12 8.36
CA VAL A 55 -6.12 0.29 8.27
C VAL A 55 -6.83 -0.88 7.59
N LYS A 56 -6.08 -1.93 7.20
CA LYS A 56 -6.59 -3.11 6.47
C LYS A 56 -7.29 -2.78 5.15
N ASP A 57 -6.89 -1.69 4.50
CA ASP A 57 -7.41 -1.35 3.17
C ASP A 57 -6.66 -2.14 2.11
N TYR A 58 -7.06 -3.39 1.95
CA TYR A 58 -6.37 -4.32 1.06
C TYR A 58 -6.54 -3.94 -0.43
N LYS A 59 -7.63 -3.25 -0.79
CA LYS A 59 -7.84 -2.79 -2.17
C LYS A 59 -6.78 -1.76 -2.55
N ASN A 60 -6.58 -0.76 -1.70
CA ASN A 60 -5.58 0.27 -1.94
C ASN A 60 -4.14 -0.23 -1.74
N GLN A 61 -3.92 -1.26 -0.92
CA GLN A 61 -2.63 -1.97 -0.87
C GLN A 61 -2.24 -2.54 -2.24
N VAL A 62 -3.14 -3.26 -2.92
CA VAL A 62 -2.87 -3.84 -4.26
C VAL A 62 -2.55 -2.75 -5.28
N LEU A 63 -3.36 -1.68 -5.33
CA LEU A 63 -3.14 -0.58 -6.27
C LEU A 63 -1.79 0.11 -6.04
N THR A 64 -1.43 0.35 -4.78
CA THR A 64 -0.17 1.01 -4.42
C THR A 64 1.04 0.11 -4.71
N ALA A 65 0.96 -1.19 -4.40
CA ALA A 65 2.02 -2.15 -4.71
C ALA A 65 2.23 -2.32 -6.22
N GLN A 66 1.17 -2.32 -7.02
CA GLN A 66 1.29 -2.34 -8.48
C GLN A 66 1.94 -1.06 -9.03
N LYS A 67 1.66 0.11 -8.45
CA LYS A 67 2.34 1.37 -8.81
C LYS A 67 3.84 1.27 -8.50
N LEU A 68 4.20 0.81 -7.29
CA LEU A 68 5.59 0.60 -6.89
C LEU A 68 6.33 -0.37 -7.82
N TYR A 69 5.70 -1.49 -8.17
CA TYR A 69 6.29 -2.45 -9.10
C TYR A 69 6.48 -1.87 -10.51
N LYS A 70 5.51 -1.10 -11.01
CA LYS A 70 5.65 -0.44 -12.32
C LYS A 70 6.79 0.59 -12.33
N LEU A 71 6.97 1.32 -11.23
CA LEU A 71 7.98 2.35 -11.08
C LEU A 71 9.40 1.77 -10.99
N THR A 72 9.60 0.74 -10.17
CA THR A 72 10.95 0.26 -9.81
C THR A 72 11.31 -1.09 -10.43
N ARG A 73 10.32 -1.85 -10.90
CA ARG A 73 10.44 -3.24 -11.38
C ARG A 73 11.06 -4.21 -10.37
N LYS A 74 11.04 -3.87 -9.08
CA LYS A 74 11.59 -4.70 -7.99
C LYS A 74 10.62 -5.83 -7.63
N SER A 75 11.12 -7.07 -7.61
CA SER A 75 10.36 -8.28 -7.22
C SER A 75 9.59 -8.13 -5.88
N PRO A 76 10.15 -7.55 -4.80
CA PRO A 76 9.44 -7.40 -3.52
C PRO A 76 8.09 -6.68 -3.60
N TYR A 77 7.94 -5.68 -4.47
CA TYR A 77 6.66 -4.94 -4.59
C TYR A 77 5.60 -5.72 -5.35
N TYR A 78 6.02 -6.61 -6.23
CA TYR A 78 5.12 -7.56 -6.84
C TYR A 78 4.58 -8.54 -5.81
N ASN A 79 5.44 -9.06 -4.94
CA ASN A 79 5.04 -9.91 -3.82
C ASN A 79 4.09 -9.19 -2.86
N TRP A 80 4.28 -7.89 -2.61
CA TRP A 80 3.33 -7.09 -1.82
C TRP A 80 1.94 -7.05 -2.47
N ALA A 81 1.86 -6.91 -3.80
CA ALA A 81 0.58 -6.96 -4.49
C ALA A 81 -0.08 -8.35 -4.35
N VAL A 82 0.68 -9.44 -4.52
CA VAL A 82 0.19 -10.81 -4.32
C VAL A 82 -0.35 -11.01 -2.91
N ILE A 83 0.43 -10.66 -1.89
CA ILE A 83 0.04 -10.83 -0.49
C ILE A 83 -1.21 -10.00 -0.17
N SER A 84 -1.28 -8.77 -0.65
CA SER A 84 -2.45 -7.89 -0.45
C SER A 84 -3.71 -8.46 -1.10
N VAL A 85 -3.56 -9.08 -2.27
CA VAL A 85 -4.63 -9.84 -2.93
C VAL A 85 -5.05 -11.05 -2.08
N LEU A 86 -4.09 -11.80 -1.51
CA LEU A 86 -4.36 -12.94 -0.63
C LEU A 86 -5.09 -12.55 0.66
N LEU A 87 -4.79 -11.38 1.22
CA LEU A 87 -5.43 -10.86 2.43
C LEU A 87 -6.89 -10.43 2.20
N GLN A 88 -7.24 -9.93 1.00
CA GLN A 88 -8.65 -9.62 0.66
C GLN A 88 -9.58 -10.84 0.76
N ILE A 89 -9.03 -12.03 0.58
CA ILE A 89 -9.78 -13.28 0.50
C ILE A 89 -10.04 -13.88 1.86
N ASP A 90 -9.15 -13.64 2.82
CA ASP A 90 -9.36 -14.09 4.18
C ASP A 90 -10.54 -13.36 4.84
N GLU A 91 -10.80 -12.14 4.39
CA GLU A 91 -11.95 -11.33 4.81
C GLU A 91 -13.26 -11.69 4.06
N ASN A 92 -13.18 -12.19 2.82
CA ASN A 92 -14.34 -12.49 1.96
C ASN A 92 -14.38 -13.96 1.47
N SER A 93 -14.83 -14.88 2.33
CA SER A 93 -15.33 -16.24 2.02
C SER A 93 -14.41 -17.24 1.28
N ASN A 94 -14.44 -18.51 1.74
CA ASN A 94 -13.54 -19.59 1.34
C ASN A 94 -13.60 -20.05 -0.15
N GLN A 95 -14.60 -19.68 -0.93
CA GLN A 95 -14.77 -20.18 -2.31
C GLN A 95 -13.92 -19.43 -3.36
N LEU A 96 -13.73 -18.12 -3.21
CA LEU A 96 -12.87 -17.32 -4.10
C LEU A 96 -11.37 -17.64 -3.91
N LYS A 97 -11.01 -18.12 -2.70
CA LYS A 97 -9.67 -18.58 -2.26
C LYS A 97 -9.07 -19.61 -3.22
N GLN A 98 -9.84 -20.61 -3.63
CA GLN A 98 -9.35 -21.73 -4.45
C GLN A 98 -9.44 -21.45 -5.96
N THR A 99 -10.43 -20.68 -6.41
CA THR A 99 -10.74 -20.55 -7.84
C THR A 99 -10.01 -19.41 -8.54
N LEU A 100 -9.66 -18.33 -7.82
CA LEU A 100 -9.08 -17.15 -8.45
C LEU A 100 -7.68 -16.83 -7.92
N TYR A 101 -7.53 -16.82 -6.61
CA TYR A 101 -6.37 -16.19 -6.01
C TYR A 101 -5.16 -17.10 -5.80
N ILE A 102 -5.37 -18.38 -5.47
CA ILE A 102 -4.29 -19.38 -5.51
C ILE A 102 -3.68 -19.46 -6.92
N PRO A 103 -4.48 -19.64 -8.00
CA PRO A 103 -3.93 -19.63 -9.37
C PRO A 103 -3.23 -18.32 -9.74
N MET A 104 -3.72 -17.17 -9.26
CA MET A 104 -3.04 -15.89 -9.46
C MET A 104 -1.68 -15.85 -8.74
N ALA A 105 -1.63 -16.17 -7.46
CA ALA A 105 -0.37 -16.21 -6.69
C ALA A 105 0.63 -17.19 -7.32
N THR A 106 0.17 -18.38 -7.75
CA THR A 106 1.01 -19.36 -8.47
C THR A 106 1.52 -18.81 -9.79
N LYS A 107 0.66 -18.21 -10.64
CA LYS A 107 1.10 -17.58 -11.90
C LYS A 107 2.02 -16.38 -11.72
N MET A 108 1.88 -15.67 -10.61
CA MET A 108 2.73 -14.56 -10.23
C MET A 108 4.13 -15.08 -9.86
N LEU A 109 4.22 -16.17 -9.10
CA LEU A 109 5.47 -16.87 -8.76
C LEU A 109 6.15 -17.54 -9.96
N GLU A 110 5.39 -18.04 -10.94
CA GLU A 110 5.91 -18.64 -12.17
C GLU A 110 6.49 -17.63 -13.17
N LYS A 111 6.31 -16.32 -12.92
CA LYS A 111 6.75 -15.22 -13.80
C LYS A 111 7.98 -14.46 -13.31
N GLU A 112 8.62 -14.93 -12.23
CA GLU A 112 10.04 -14.62 -11.95
C GLU A 112 10.95 -15.39 -12.90
#